data_AF-A0A2D9A2I3-F1
#
_entry.id   AF-A0A2D9A2I3-F1
#
_cell.length_a   1.000
_cell.length_b   1.000
_cell.length_c   1.000
_cell.angle_alpha   90.00
_cell.angle_beta   90.00
_cell.angle_gamma   90.00
#
_symmetry.space_group_name_H-M   'P 1'
#
loop_
_entity.id
_entity.type
_entity.pdbx_description
1 polymer ?
#
loop_
_entity_poly.entity_id
_entity_poly.type
_entity_poly.pdbx_seq_one_letter_code
_entity_poly.pdbx_strand_id
1 'polypeptide(L)'
;MLFKFLTGTEIGHLQTGLILSQIGGLLLVFTSLFLLLPSSEVKVDGGAPVFILLVVGLIRILAPILVGRGSKIAFWVVIVLSVLKLIECFAAAIGNNIEFIWYIPVTGLIEVGVLIHLLSPKGRAELNSQ
;
A
#
# COMPACT_ATOMS: atom_id res chain seq x y z
N MET A 1 17.52 -8.66 4.20
CA MET A 1 18.84 -8.57 3.53
C MET A 1 18.86 -7.49 2.45
N LEU A 2 17.83 -7.33 1.62
CA LEU A 2 17.75 -6.27 0.60
C LEU A 2 17.89 -4.85 1.17
N PHE A 3 17.18 -4.51 2.25
CA PHE A 3 17.30 -3.19 2.89
C PHE A 3 18.65 -2.96 3.57
N LYS A 4 19.23 -3.97 4.23
CA LYS A 4 20.60 -3.91 4.76
C LYS A 4 21.62 -3.58 3.66
N PHE A 5 21.36 -4.03 2.43
CA PHE A 5 22.18 -3.76 1.25
C PHE A 5 21.96 -2.34 0.67
N LEU A 6 20.76 -1.77 0.82
CA LEU A 6 20.38 -0.46 0.25
C LEU A 6 20.57 0.72 1.23
N THR A 7 20.41 0.52 2.53
CA THR A 7 20.43 1.60 3.54
C THR A 7 21.55 1.46 4.57
N GLY A 8 22.42 0.43 4.44
CA GLY A 8 23.55 0.20 5.35
C GLY A 8 23.18 -0.15 6.80
N THR A 9 21.88 -0.21 7.12
CA THR A 9 21.34 -0.37 8.47
C THR A 9 20.36 -1.54 8.48
N GLU A 10 20.36 -2.36 9.54
CA GLU A 10 19.35 -3.41 9.71
C GLU A 10 18.01 -2.77 10.08
N ILE A 11 17.21 -2.46 9.07
CA ILE A 11 15.82 -2.05 9.26
C ILE A 11 15.00 -3.28 9.67
N GLY A 12 14.24 -3.13 10.75
CA GLY A 12 13.34 -4.16 11.27
C GLY A 12 12.35 -4.66 10.22
N HIS A 13 11.88 -5.90 10.38
CA HIS A 13 10.95 -6.50 9.42
C HIS A 13 9.59 -5.78 9.46
N LEU A 14 9.21 -5.29 10.65
CA LEU A 14 8.05 -4.43 10.85
C LEU A 14 8.24 -3.08 10.13
N GLN A 15 9.36 -2.39 10.39
CA GLN A 15 9.66 -1.10 9.76
C GLN A 15 9.70 -1.19 8.23
N THR A 16 10.27 -2.28 7.70
CA THR A 16 10.30 -2.54 6.25
C THR A 16 8.89 -2.66 5.69
N GLY A 17 8.00 -3.44 6.33
CA GLY A 17 6.61 -3.57 5.92
C GLY A 17 5.83 -2.25 5.99
N LEU A 18 6.10 -1.42 7.00
CA LEU A 18 5.49 -0.10 7.17
C LEU A 18 5.91 0.89 6.08
N ILE A 19 7.20 0.91 5.73
CA ILE A 19 7.73 1.75 4.62
C ILE A 19 7.11 1.30 3.29
N LEU A 20 7.05 -0.01 3.02
CA LEU A 20 6.39 -0.56 1.84
C LEU A 20 4.91 -0.14 1.77
N SER A 21 4.22 -0.11 2.91
CA SER A 21 2.82 0.35 2.99
C SER A 21 2.68 1.83 2.66
N GLN A 22 3.61 2.68 3.12
CA GLN A 22 3.64 4.09 2.78
C GLN A 22 3.92 4.32 1.29
N ILE A 23 4.83 3.54 0.69
CA ILE A 23 5.10 3.58 -0.76
C ILE A 23 3.83 3.19 -1.55
N GLY A 24 3.13 2.13 -1.12
CA GLY A 24 1.85 1.74 -1.71
C GLY A 24 0.75 2.81 -1.55
N GLY A 25 0.73 3.51 -0.40
CA GLY A 25 -0.15 4.66 -0.16
C GLY A 25 0.16 5.84 -1.08
N LEU A 26 1.43 6.18 -1.26
CA LEU A 26 1.89 7.22 -2.19
C LEU A 26 1.49 6.92 -3.62
N LEU A 27 1.72 5.68 -4.09
CA LEU A 27 1.30 5.25 -5.42
C LEU A 27 -0.22 5.41 -5.62
N LEU A 28 -1.02 5.03 -4.61
CA LEU A 28 -2.47 5.24 -4.65
C LEU A 28 -2.85 6.72 -4.75
N VAL A 29 -2.20 7.60 -3.98
CA VAL A 29 -2.45 9.04 -4.05
C VAL A 29 -2.08 9.58 -5.44
N PHE A 30 -0.92 9.19 -5.99
CA PHE A 30 -0.51 9.60 -7.33
C PHE A 30 -1.45 9.10 -8.41
N THR A 31 -1.86 7.83 -8.38
CA THR A 31 -2.84 7.30 -9.33
C THR A 31 -4.17 8.02 -9.20
N SER A 32 -4.64 8.27 -7.98
CA SER A 32 -5.91 8.98 -7.76
C SER A 32 -5.85 10.40 -8.31
N LEU A 33 -4.77 11.14 -8.06
CA LEU A 33 -4.58 12.48 -8.60
C LEU A 33 -4.47 12.46 -10.14
N PHE A 34 -3.77 11.50 -10.71
CA PHE A 34 -3.65 11.34 -12.16
C PHE A 34 -5.02 11.08 -12.83
N LEU A 35 -5.88 10.29 -12.19
CA LEU A 35 -7.24 10.03 -12.67
C LEU A 35 -8.21 11.19 -12.42
N LEU A 36 -7.93 12.06 -11.44
CA LEU A 36 -8.76 13.23 -11.10
C LEU A 36 -8.41 14.44 -11.99
N LEU A 37 -7.15 14.52 -12.44
CA LEU A 37 -6.70 15.53 -13.39
C LEU A 37 -7.19 15.15 -14.80
N PRO A 38 -7.87 16.06 -15.52
CA PRO A 38 -8.32 15.79 -16.87
C PRO A 38 -7.10 15.59 -17.77
N SER A 39 -6.89 14.34 -18.22
CA SER A 39 -5.86 13.99 -19.18
C SER A 39 -6.49 13.66 -20.53
N SER A 40 -5.79 13.99 -21.61
CA SER A 40 -6.26 13.71 -22.99
C SER A 40 -6.32 12.21 -23.32
N GLU A 41 -5.68 11.36 -22.51
CA GLU A 41 -5.49 9.93 -22.77
C GLU A 41 -6.39 9.03 -21.91
N VAL A 42 -6.82 9.48 -20.72
CA VAL A 42 -7.61 8.66 -19.79
C VAL A 42 -8.85 9.44 -19.33
N LYS A 43 -10.02 9.09 -19.88
CA LYS A 43 -11.33 9.58 -19.41
C LYS A 43 -11.88 8.63 -18.37
N VAL A 44 -11.57 8.88 -17.10
CA VAL A 44 -12.36 8.34 -15.99
C VAL A 44 -13.34 9.42 -15.59
N ASP A 45 -14.63 9.09 -15.51
CA ASP A 45 -15.60 9.96 -14.85
C ASP A 45 -15.08 10.22 -13.44
N GLY A 46 -14.64 11.46 -13.17
CA GLY A 46 -14.00 11.92 -11.92
C GLY A 46 -14.96 11.91 -10.72
N GLY A 47 -15.68 10.82 -10.53
CA GLY A 47 -16.71 10.63 -9.52
C GLY A 47 -16.18 10.05 -8.21
N ALA A 48 -17.14 9.66 -7.35
CA ALA A 48 -16.91 9.11 -6.01
C ALA A 48 -15.80 8.03 -5.89
N PRO A 49 -15.59 7.11 -6.87
CA PRO A 49 -14.55 6.08 -6.75
C PRO A 49 -13.13 6.64 -6.66
N VAL A 50 -12.82 7.74 -7.36
CA VAL A 50 -11.46 8.34 -7.37
C VAL A 50 -11.14 9.01 -6.04
N PHE A 51 -12.13 9.68 -5.43
CA PHE A 51 -11.97 10.27 -4.09
C PHE A 51 -11.79 9.20 -3.01
N ILE A 52 -12.45 8.05 -3.13
CA ILE A 52 -12.25 6.93 -2.19
C ILE A 52 -10.82 6.41 -2.28
N LEU A 53 -10.26 6.24 -3.49
CA LEU A 53 -8.87 5.83 -3.67
C LEU A 53 -7.88 6.83 -3.06
N LEU A 54 -8.14 8.14 -3.22
CA LEU A 54 -7.32 9.19 -2.63
C LEU A 54 -7.32 9.13 -1.09
N VAL A 55 -8.51 9.03 -0.49
CA VAL A 55 -8.67 8.93 0.97
C VAL A 55 -8.00 7.67 1.51
N VAL A 56 -8.18 6.53 0.85
CA VAL A 56 -7.53 5.27 1.22
C VAL A 56 -6.00 5.39 1.13
N GLY A 57 -5.49 6.05 0.09
CA GLY A 57 -4.05 6.34 -0.07
C GLY A 57 -3.50 7.20 1.08
N LEU A 58 -4.23 8.23 1.49
CA LEU A 58 -3.85 9.09 2.62
C LEU A 58 -3.86 8.33 3.95
N ILE A 59 -4.91 7.52 4.22
CA ILE A 59 -4.99 6.68 5.43
C ILE A 59 -3.80 5.72 5.48
N ARG A 60 -3.37 5.19 4.33
CA ARG A 60 -2.19 4.33 4.24
C ARG A 60 -0.86 5.02 4.50
N ILE A 61 -0.75 6.31 4.28
CA ILE A 61 0.45 7.07 4.66
C ILE A 61 0.43 7.33 6.17
N LEU A 62 -0.74 7.62 6.73
CA LEU A 62 -0.93 7.98 8.14
C LEU A 62 -0.90 6.77 9.09
N ALA A 63 -1.49 5.63 8.70
CA ALA A 63 -1.60 4.46 9.55
C ALA A 63 -0.23 3.87 9.97
N PRO A 64 0.77 3.75 9.08
CA PRO A 64 2.11 3.31 9.45
C PRO A 64 2.82 4.25 10.43
N ILE A 65 2.56 5.56 10.35
CA ILE A 65 3.08 6.55 11.31
C ILE A 65 2.49 6.28 12.70
N LEU A 66 1.19 5.96 12.78
CA LEU A 66 0.53 5.58 14.04
C LEU A 66 1.03 4.25 14.59
N VAL A 67 1.37 3.28 13.73
CA VAL A 67 2.03 2.03 14.17
C VAL A 67 3.40 2.33 14.77
N GLY A 68 4.19 3.20 14.14
CA GLY A 68 5.47 3.64 14.67
C GLY A 68 5.38 4.32 16.05
N ARG A 69 4.19 4.79 16.46
CA ARG A 69 3.90 5.35 17.79
C ARG A 69 3.34 4.32 18.79
N GLY A 70 3.30 3.03 18.43
CA GLY A 70 2.85 1.93 19.30
C GLY A 70 1.37 1.53 19.15
N SER A 71 0.66 2.04 18.14
CA SER A 71 -0.76 1.69 17.95
C SER A 71 -0.95 0.32 17.28
N LYS A 72 -1.33 -0.68 18.08
CA LYS A 72 -1.65 -2.03 17.60
C LYS A 72 -2.89 -2.06 16.70
N ILE A 73 -3.85 -1.16 16.90
CA ILE A 73 -5.04 -1.02 16.04
C ILE A 73 -4.63 -0.55 14.65
N ALA A 74 -3.75 0.46 14.55
CA ALA A 74 -3.29 0.98 13.26
C ALA A 74 -2.58 -0.10 12.42
N PHE A 75 -1.91 -1.05 13.07
CA PHE A 75 -1.24 -2.17 12.39
C PHE A 75 -2.25 -3.08 11.69
N TRP A 76 -3.34 -3.44 12.38
CA TRP A 76 -4.41 -4.22 11.79
C TRP A 76 -5.13 -3.47 10.66
N VAL A 77 -5.30 -2.15 10.80
CA VAL A 77 -5.85 -1.31 9.72
C VAL A 77 -4.97 -1.39 8.48
N VAL A 78 -3.64 -1.31 8.61
CA VAL A 78 -2.71 -1.46 7.48
C VAL A 78 -2.87 -2.82 6.79
N ILE A 79 -2.94 -3.91 7.56
CA ILE A 79 -3.12 -5.26 7.01
C ILE A 79 -4.45 -5.37 6.26
N VAL A 80 -5.55 -4.93 6.86
CA VAL A 80 -6.89 -4.99 6.24
C VAL A 80 -6.92 -4.18 4.95
N LEU A 81 -6.33 -2.97 4.94
CA LEU A 81 -6.24 -2.15 3.74
C LEU A 81 -5.38 -2.81 2.64
N SER A 82 -4.30 -3.50 3.00
CA SER A 82 -3.48 -4.28 2.05
C SER A 82 -4.20 -5.49 1.47
N VAL A 83 -4.96 -6.23 2.28
CA VAL A 83 -5.79 -7.33 1.78
C VAL A 83 -6.89 -6.81 0.86
N LEU A 84 -7.59 -5.75 1.26
CA LEU A 84 -8.63 -5.12 0.45
C LEU A 84 -8.06 -4.64 -0.89
N LYS A 85 -6.85 -4.07 -0.87
CA LYS A 85 -6.20 -3.61 -2.09
C LYS A 85 -5.81 -4.74 -3.03
N LEU A 86 -5.34 -5.86 -2.50
CA LEU A 86 -5.08 -7.07 -3.28
C LEU A 86 -6.35 -7.58 -3.97
N ILE A 87 -7.48 -7.61 -3.26
CA ILE A 87 -8.77 -8.00 -3.83
C ILE A 87 -9.18 -7.06 -4.96
N GLU A 88 -9.05 -5.74 -4.77
CA GLU A 88 -9.33 -4.74 -5.81
C GLU A 88 -8.41 -4.94 -7.03
N CYS A 89 -7.13 -5.23 -6.81
CA CYS A 89 -6.16 -5.52 -7.86
C CYS A 89 -6.55 -6.76 -8.68
N PHE A 90 -7.02 -7.82 -8.01
CA PHE A 90 -7.57 -9.01 -8.68
C PHE A 90 -8.87 -8.71 -9.44
N ALA A 91 -9.77 -7.91 -8.87
CA ALA A 91 -11.01 -7.51 -9.54
C ALA A 91 -10.73 -6.68 -10.80
N ALA A 92 -9.75 -5.77 -10.73
CA ALA A 92 -9.29 -4.99 -11.88
C ALA A 92 -8.68 -5.87 -12.98
N ALA A 93 -7.99 -6.96 -12.61
CA ALA A 93 -7.40 -7.90 -13.56
C ALA A 93 -8.44 -8.67 -14.38
N ILE A 94 -9.61 -8.96 -13.80
CA ILE A 94 -10.70 -9.69 -14.48
C ILE A 94 -11.41 -8.79 -15.52
N GLY A 95 -11.34 -7.47 -15.36
CA GLY A 95 -12.05 -6.49 -16.20
C GLY A 95 -11.52 -6.27 -17.62
N ASN A 96 -10.49 -7.00 -18.06
CA ASN A 96 -9.90 -6.92 -19.42
C ASN A 96 -9.57 -5.49 -19.92
N ASN A 97 -9.15 -4.60 -19.02
CA ASN A 97 -8.67 -3.26 -19.37
C ASN A 97 -7.14 -3.31 -19.54
N ILE A 98 -6.67 -3.43 -20.79
CA ILE A 98 -5.24 -3.53 -21.15
C ILE A 98 -4.43 -2.31 -20.63
N GLU A 99 -5.07 -1.16 -20.47
CA GLU A 99 -4.50 0.07 -19.89
C GLU A 99 -4.02 -0.11 -18.44
N PHE A 100 -4.55 -1.10 -17.72
CA PHE A 100 -4.23 -1.38 -16.32
C PHE A 100 -3.31 -2.60 -16.13
N ILE A 101 -2.72 -3.16 -17.20
CA ILE A 101 -1.86 -4.35 -17.07
C ILE A 101 -0.63 -4.10 -16.17
N TRP A 102 -0.11 -2.86 -16.17
CA TRP A 102 0.98 -2.41 -15.30
C TRP A 102 0.55 -2.16 -13.86
N TYR A 103 -0.74 -1.97 -13.62
CA TYR A 103 -1.29 -1.73 -12.29
C TYR A 103 -1.05 -2.91 -11.35
N ILE A 104 -1.16 -4.13 -11.88
CA ILE A 104 -1.04 -5.38 -11.11
C ILE A 104 0.38 -5.60 -10.56
N PRO A 105 1.45 -5.58 -11.38
CA PRO A 105 2.80 -5.72 -10.85
C PRO A 105 3.21 -4.53 -9.99
N VAL A 106 2.80 -3.30 -10.34
CA VAL A 106 3.22 -2.10 -9.61
C VAL A 106 2.53 -1.97 -8.26
N THR A 107 1.24 -2.25 -8.16
CA THR A 107 0.49 -2.11 -6.89
C THR A 107 0.38 -3.43 -6.14
N GLY A 108 0.10 -4.54 -6.83
CA GLY A 108 -0.11 -5.84 -6.23
C GLY A 108 1.15 -6.46 -5.60
N LEU A 109 2.32 -6.38 -6.25
CA LEU A 109 3.57 -6.91 -5.67
C LEU A 109 3.99 -6.16 -4.41
N ILE A 110 3.72 -4.85 -4.36
CA ILE A 110 3.97 -4.05 -3.16
C ILE A 110 3.11 -4.56 -2.02
N GLU A 111 1.83 -4.86 -2.27
CA GLU A 111 0.94 -5.42 -1.23
C GLU A 111 1.38 -6.78 -0.72
N VAL A 112 1.79 -7.66 -1.62
CA VAL A 112 2.34 -8.97 -1.23
C VAL A 112 3.59 -8.75 -0.37
N GLY A 113 4.46 -7.81 -0.76
CA GLY A 113 5.61 -7.40 0.03
C GLY A 113 5.24 -6.88 1.42
N VAL A 114 4.23 -6.01 1.52
CA VAL A 114 3.70 -5.48 2.79
C VAL A 114 3.22 -6.61 3.68
N LEU A 115 2.39 -7.52 3.17
CA LEU A 115 1.82 -8.61 3.96
C LEU A 115 2.87 -9.62 4.42
N ILE A 116 3.81 -10.00 3.55
CA ILE A 116 4.92 -10.90 3.93
C ILE A 116 5.80 -10.27 5.01
N HIS A 117 5.96 -8.94 4.97
CA HIS A 117 6.76 -8.23 5.97
C HIS A 117 6.01 -7.96 7.28
N LEU A 118 4.73 -7.62 7.23
CA LEU A 118 3.95 -7.35 8.45
C LEU A 118 3.49 -8.64 9.15
N LEU A 119 3.08 -9.67 8.42
CA LEU A 119 2.58 -10.94 9.00
C LEU A 119 3.69 -11.90 9.42
N SER A 120 4.95 -11.57 9.13
CA SER A 120 6.07 -12.43 9.49
C SER A 120 6.20 -12.55 11.02
N PRO A 121 6.64 -13.71 11.51
CA PRO A 121 6.82 -13.94 12.96
C PRO A 121 7.81 -12.94 13.58
N LYS A 122 8.78 -12.44 12.81
CA LYS A 122 9.71 -11.40 13.26
C LYS A 122 9.04 -10.03 13.38
N GLY A 123 8.20 -9.65 12.41
CA GLY A 123 7.44 -8.39 12.47
C GLY A 123 6.40 -8.38 13.59
N ARG A 124 5.78 -9.53 13.85
CA ARG A 124 4.85 -9.70 14.99
C ARG A 124 5.54 -9.67 16.35
N ALA A 125 6.75 -10.21 16.46
CA ALA A 125 7.52 -10.12 17.70
C ALA A 125 7.91 -8.67 18.02
N GLU A 126 8.29 -7.91 16.98
CA GLU A 126 8.65 -6.49 17.07
C GLU A 126 7.44 -5.61 17.45
N LEU A 127 6.23 -5.92 16.97
CA LEU A 127 4.99 -5.26 17.41
C LEU A 127 4.59 -5.60 18.85
N ASN A 128 4.88 -6.81 19.30
CA ASN A 128 4.55 -7.24 20.67
C ASN A 128 5.57 -6.75 21.71
N SER A 129 6.78 -6.38 21.30
CA SER A 129 7.78 -5.75 22.18
C SER A 129 7.70 -4.22 22.20
N GLN A 130 6.78 -3.62 21.44
CA GLN A 130 6.34 -2.23 21.55
C GLN A 130 5.13 -2.10 22.47
#